data_AF-A0A5B7UX41-F1
#
_entry.id   AF-A0A5B7UX41-F1
#
_cell.length_a   1.000
_cell.length_b   1.000
_cell.length_c   1.000
_cell.angle_alpha   90.00
_cell.angle_beta   90.00
_cell.angle_gamma   90.00
#
_symmetry.space_group_name_H-M   'P 1'
#
loop_
_entity.id
_entity.type
_entity.pdbx_description
1 polymer ?
#
loop_
_entity_poly.entity_id
_entity_poly.type
_entity_poly.pdbx_seq_one_letter_code
_entity_poly.pdbx_strand_id
1 'polypeptide(L)'
;MPPRKTPATPAHILNAAADHIERVGLYQGEHLWQPGKMGDTAPCNVLHAWDQGVSAARPHRSVPAGLAWDIFHSALRDSLIMASDHVAGGPIPPARWQALEMVEWAYRRTTLWSWGDEPGRTAVEAAAMFRAVAAPVTSDRDHIWRS
;
A
#
# COMPACT_ATOMS: atom_id res chain seq x y z
N MET A 1 18.65 23.87 -7.87
CA MET A 1 18.86 22.42 -7.69
C MET A 1 17.49 21.79 -7.53
N PRO A 2 17.02 20.90 -8.44
CA PRO A 2 15.72 20.27 -8.26
C PRO A 2 15.75 19.46 -6.96
N PRO A 3 14.65 19.41 -6.20
CA PRO A 3 14.59 18.59 -4.99
C PRO A 3 14.91 17.14 -5.35
N ARG A 4 15.87 16.54 -4.64
CA ARG A 4 16.13 15.10 -4.74
C ARG A 4 14.82 14.39 -4.40
N LYS A 5 14.22 13.73 -5.39
CA LYS A 5 13.03 12.90 -5.16
C LYS A 5 13.38 11.84 -4.12
N THR A 6 12.54 11.70 -3.11
CA THR A 6 12.65 10.64 -2.10
C THR A 6 12.69 9.29 -2.83
N PRO A 7 13.69 8.44 -2.58
CA PRO A 7 13.75 7.11 -3.18
C PRO A 7 12.49 6.31 -2.84
N ALA A 8 12.06 5.43 -3.74
CA ALA A 8 10.93 4.55 -3.47
C ALA A 8 11.26 3.66 -2.26
N THR A 9 10.39 3.69 -1.25
CA THR A 9 10.48 2.85 -0.06
C THR A 9 9.11 2.30 0.27
N PRO A 10 9.02 1.16 0.99
CA PRO A 10 7.73 0.65 1.44
C PRO A 10 6.98 1.70 2.28
N ALA A 11 7.68 2.37 3.19
CA ALA A 11 7.12 3.43 4.02
C ALA A 11 6.56 4.60 3.19
N HIS A 12 7.22 5.00 2.10
CA HIS A 12 6.71 6.06 1.23
C HIS A 12 5.39 5.64 0.57
N ILE A 13 5.31 4.41 0.04
CA ILE A 13 4.09 3.87 -0.56
C ILE A 13 2.94 3.84 0.47
N LEU A 14 3.21 3.30 1.66
CA LEU A 14 2.21 3.13 2.72
C LEU A 14 1.73 4.47 3.28
N ASN A 15 2.64 5.42 3.52
CA ASN A 15 2.25 6.77 3.96
C ASN A 15 1.42 7.49 2.88
N ALA A 16 1.79 7.39 1.60
CA ALA A 16 1.01 7.97 0.51
C ALA A 16 -0.39 7.32 0.38
N ALA A 17 -0.51 6.02 0.67
CA ALA A 17 -1.79 5.33 0.72
C ALA A 17 -2.66 5.84 1.89
N ALA A 18 -2.07 6.04 3.07
CA ALA A 18 -2.76 6.64 4.22
C ALA A 18 -3.26 8.05 3.91
N ASP A 19 -2.40 8.91 3.37
CA ASP A 19 -2.75 10.28 2.98
C ASP A 19 -3.89 10.30 1.94
N HIS A 20 -3.89 9.32 1.02
CA HIS A 20 -4.96 9.18 0.04
C HIS A 20 -6.30 8.84 0.72
N ILE A 21 -6.33 7.85 1.61
CA ILE A 21 -7.56 7.48 2.35
C ILE A 21 -8.08 8.64 3.19
N GLU A 22 -7.21 9.36 3.90
CA GLU A 22 -7.62 10.51 4.71
C GLU A 22 -8.23 11.62 3.86
N ARG A 23 -7.75 11.80 2.63
CA ARG A 23 -8.25 12.81 1.70
C ARG A 23 -9.60 12.44 1.07
N VAL A 24 -9.81 11.18 0.69
CA VAL A 24 -10.99 10.77 -0.12
C VAL A 24 -12.00 9.92 0.64
N GLY A 25 -11.64 9.43 1.83
CA GLY A 25 -12.41 8.49 2.62
C GLY A 25 -12.28 7.03 2.14
N LEU A 26 -12.93 6.14 2.89
CA LEU A 26 -12.99 4.71 2.59
C LEU A 26 -14.36 4.34 2.04
N TYR A 27 -14.37 3.56 0.97
CA TYR A 27 -15.56 2.95 0.40
C TYR A 27 -16.06 1.81 1.30
N GLN A 28 -17.34 1.84 1.68
CA GLN A 28 -17.98 0.87 2.58
C GLN A 28 -19.05 0.00 1.87
N GLY A 29 -18.84 -0.38 0.60
CA GLY A 29 -19.74 -1.30 -0.13
C GLY A 29 -20.68 -0.64 -1.14
N GLU A 30 -21.45 -1.46 -1.86
CA GLU A 30 -22.24 -1.10 -3.08
C GLU A 30 -23.11 0.16 -2.96
N HIS A 31 -23.61 0.46 -1.76
CA HIS A 31 -24.49 1.61 -1.52
C HIS A 31 -23.80 2.98 -1.71
N LEU A 32 -22.46 3.01 -1.83
CA LEU A 32 -21.69 4.22 -2.12
C LEU A 32 -21.16 4.28 -3.57
N TRP A 33 -21.47 3.28 -4.40
CA TRP A 33 -21.06 3.26 -5.80
C TRP A 33 -21.81 4.35 -6.59
N GLN A 34 -21.10 5.45 -6.88
CA GLN A 34 -21.61 6.58 -7.65
C GLN A 34 -20.69 6.83 -8.85
N PRO A 35 -20.97 6.25 -10.03
CA PRO A 35 -20.08 6.30 -11.19
C PRO A 35 -19.66 7.72 -11.58
N GLY A 36 -20.57 8.69 -11.44
CA GLY A 36 -20.31 10.10 -11.75
C GLY A 36 -19.45 10.85 -10.73
N LYS A 37 -19.13 10.24 -9.58
CA LYS A 37 -18.24 10.79 -8.55
C LYS A 37 -16.95 10.00 -8.39
N MET A 38 -16.83 8.88 -9.11
CA MET A 38 -15.68 7.97 -9.10
C MET A 38 -14.53 8.53 -9.96
N GLY A 39 -13.85 9.54 -9.41
CA GLY A 39 -12.55 10.06 -9.87
C GLY A 39 -11.54 10.09 -8.72
N ASP A 40 -10.51 10.94 -8.78
CA ASP A 40 -9.44 11.06 -7.76
C ASP A 40 -9.91 11.52 -6.36
N THR A 41 -11.22 11.72 -6.18
CA THR A 41 -11.89 12.24 -4.99
C THR A 41 -12.98 11.30 -4.44
N ALA A 42 -13.24 10.15 -5.09
CA ALA A 42 -14.19 9.18 -4.55
C ALA A 42 -13.60 8.39 -3.39
N PRO A 43 -14.43 7.97 -2.42
CA PRO A 43 -14.03 6.98 -1.43
C PRO A 43 -13.44 5.76 -2.12
N CYS A 44 -12.28 5.33 -1.65
CA CYS A 44 -11.52 4.22 -2.23
C CYS A 44 -11.58 2.99 -1.32
N ASN A 45 -11.34 1.79 -1.84
CA ASN A 45 -11.07 0.64 -0.97
C ASN A 45 -9.58 0.61 -0.58
N VAL A 46 -9.24 -0.15 0.48
CA VAL A 46 -7.87 -0.23 1.02
C VAL A 46 -6.83 -0.66 -0.03
N LEU A 47 -7.18 -1.64 -0.88
CA LEU A 47 -6.29 -2.08 -1.96
C LEU A 47 -6.05 -0.96 -2.98
N HIS A 48 -7.09 -0.21 -3.35
CA HIS A 48 -6.95 0.91 -4.26
C HIS A 48 -6.11 2.04 -3.67
N ALA A 49 -6.28 2.35 -2.38
CA ALA A 49 -5.41 3.31 -1.69
C ALA A 49 -3.93 2.89 -1.77
N TRP A 50 -3.64 1.60 -1.58
CA TRP A 50 -2.29 1.07 -1.77
C TRP A 50 -1.81 1.24 -3.23
N ASP A 51 -2.65 0.93 -4.23
CA ASP A 51 -2.33 1.16 -5.66
C ASP A 51 -2.02 2.65 -5.95
N GLN A 52 -2.69 3.58 -5.25
CA GLN A 52 -2.41 5.03 -5.34
C GLN A 52 -1.07 5.39 -4.68
N GLY A 53 -0.75 4.79 -3.54
CA GLY A 53 0.57 4.93 -2.90
C GLY A 53 1.70 4.40 -3.80
N VAL A 54 1.48 3.27 -4.47
CA VAL A 54 2.42 2.71 -5.47
C VAL A 54 2.61 3.70 -6.62
N SER A 55 1.52 4.29 -7.12
CA SER A 55 1.57 5.27 -8.20
C SER A 55 2.35 6.53 -7.81
N ALA A 56 2.22 7.00 -6.56
CA ALA A 56 2.97 8.13 -6.03
C ALA A 56 4.49 7.87 -5.93
N ALA A 57 4.89 6.63 -5.61
CA ALA A 57 6.30 6.24 -5.51
C ALA A 57 6.93 5.82 -6.85
N ARG A 58 6.12 5.66 -7.91
CA ARG A 58 6.57 5.12 -9.19
C ARG A 58 7.55 6.06 -9.91
N PRO A 59 8.69 5.56 -10.42
CA PRO A 59 9.55 6.34 -11.30
C PRO A 59 8.78 6.87 -12.52
N HIS A 60 9.13 8.07 -12.97
CA HIS A 60 8.54 8.63 -14.18
C HIS A 60 8.87 7.73 -15.37
N ARG A 61 7.94 7.55 -16.32
CA ARG A 61 8.11 6.67 -17.49
C ARG A 61 9.34 6.96 -18.35
N SER A 62 9.88 8.18 -18.28
CA SER A 62 11.09 8.59 -19.00
C SER A 62 12.38 8.16 -18.32
N VAL A 63 12.32 7.65 -17.08
CA VAL A 63 13.48 7.09 -16.38
C VAL A 63 13.80 5.73 -17.02
N PRO A 64 15.02 5.53 -17.55
CA PRO A 64 15.42 4.25 -18.13
C PRO A 64 15.28 3.10 -17.13
N ALA A 65 15.06 1.89 -17.65
CA ALA A 65 15.13 0.68 -16.85
C ALA A 65 16.48 0.58 -16.11
N GLY A 66 16.48 0.00 -14.91
CA GLY A 66 17.66 -0.15 -14.06
C GLY A 66 17.36 0.13 -12.60
N LEU A 67 18.39 0.53 -11.84
CA LEU A 67 18.37 0.58 -10.37
C LEU A 67 17.15 1.29 -9.76
N ALA A 68 16.69 2.41 -10.35
CA ALA A 68 15.52 3.12 -9.84
C ALA A 68 14.22 2.31 -9.95
N TRP A 69 14.07 1.54 -11.03
CA TRP A 69 12.94 0.62 -11.21
C TRP A 69 13.09 -0.61 -10.32
N ASP A 70 14.29 -1.13 -10.11
CA ASP A 70 14.53 -2.27 -9.22
C ASP A 70 14.20 -1.92 -7.76
N ILE A 71 14.64 -0.75 -7.30
CA ILE A 71 14.29 -0.20 -5.97
C ILE A 71 12.78 -0.05 -5.85
N PHE A 72 12.12 0.48 -6.88
CA PHE A 72 10.66 0.61 -6.89
C PHE A 72 9.94 -0.75 -6.82
N HIS A 73 10.37 -1.75 -7.60
CA HIS A 73 9.75 -3.08 -7.58
C HIS A 73 9.95 -3.79 -6.23
N SER A 74 11.12 -3.63 -5.59
CA SER A 74 11.32 -4.11 -4.22
C SER A 74 10.35 -3.42 -3.26
N ALA A 75 10.31 -2.08 -3.27
CA ALA A 75 9.44 -1.31 -2.38
C ALA A 75 7.94 -1.65 -2.57
N LEU A 76 7.52 -1.85 -3.83
CA LEU A 76 6.19 -2.29 -4.19
C LEU A 76 5.89 -3.67 -3.57
N ARG A 77 6.80 -4.64 -3.71
CA ARG A 77 6.60 -5.98 -3.13
C ARG A 77 6.55 -5.93 -1.62
N ASP A 78 7.54 -5.28 -1.02
CA ASP A 78 7.71 -5.24 0.43
C ASP A 78 6.52 -4.53 1.10
N SER A 79 6.03 -3.42 0.53
CA SER A 79 4.86 -2.72 1.08
C SER A 79 3.60 -3.60 1.07
N LEU A 80 3.39 -4.41 0.01
CA LEU A 80 2.26 -5.34 -0.04
C LEU A 80 2.40 -6.45 1.00
N ILE A 81 3.59 -7.06 1.11
CA ILE A 81 3.87 -8.10 2.11
C ILE A 81 3.60 -7.56 3.50
N MET A 82 4.21 -6.43 3.84
CA MET A 82 4.07 -5.82 5.16
C MET A 82 2.63 -5.47 5.53
N ALA A 83 1.88 -4.84 4.62
CA ALA A 83 0.50 -4.47 4.88
C ALA A 83 -0.40 -5.71 5.00
N SER A 84 -0.24 -6.69 4.10
CA SER A 84 -1.04 -7.93 4.13
C SER A 84 -0.73 -8.79 5.37
N ASP A 85 0.53 -8.91 5.77
CA ASP A 85 0.92 -9.61 7.00
C ASP A 85 0.34 -8.92 8.23
N HIS A 86 0.39 -7.58 8.28
CA HIS A 86 -0.17 -6.82 9.40
C HIS A 86 -1.67 -7.08 9.58
N VAL A 87 -2.46 -6.97 8.50
CA VAL A 87 -3.91 -7.20 8.58
C VAL A 87 -4.27 -8.67 8.81
N ALA A 88 -3.39 -9.61 8.44
CA ALA A 88 -3.52 -11.02 8.76
C ALA A 88 -3.10 -11.37 10.20
N GLY A 89 -2.56 -10.41 10.96
CA GLY A 89 -2.07 -10.60 12.32
C GLY A 89 -0.69 -11.27 12.40
N GLY A 90 0.03 -11.39 11.30
CA GLY A 90 1.36 -11.99 11.23
C GLY A 90 1.74 -12.46 9.82
N PRO A 91 2.95 -13.05 9.65
CA PRO A 91 3.42 -13.53 8.35
C PRO A 91 2.45 -14.53 7.72
N ILE A 92 1.99 -14.24 6.49
CA ILE A 92 1.13 -15.15 5.73
C ILE A 92 1.99 -16.30 5.19
N PRO A 93 1.73 -17.57 5.56
CA PRO A 93 2.52 -18.69 5.09
C PRO A 93 2.10 -19.14 3.67
N PRO A 94 3.03 -19.73 2.88
CA PRO A 94 2.74 -20.16 1.50
C PRO A 94 1.56 -21.10 1.33
N ALA A 95 1.31 -21.95 2.33
CA ALA A 95 0.17 -22.86 2.34
C ALA A 95 -1.18 -22.15 2.13
N ARG A 96 -1.32 -20.87 2.52
CA ARG A 96 -2.57 -20.12 2.40
C ARG A 96 -2.97 -19.87 0.95
N TRP A 97 -2.04 -19.42 0.10
CA TRP A 97 -2.34 -19.15 -1.31
C TRP A 97 -2.24 -20.41 -2.17
N GLN A 98 -1.37 -21.36 -1.81
CA GLN A 98 -1.30 -22.66 -2.48
C GLN A 98 -2.60 -23.46 -2.36
N ALA A 99 -3.23 -23.44 -1.18
CA ALA A 99 -4.52 -24.12 -0.96
C ALA A 99 -5.66 -23.56 -1.82
N LEU A 100 -5.52 -22.33 -2.33
CA LEU A 100 -6.49 -21.67 -3.21
C LEU A 100 -6.04 -21.65 -4.67
N GLU A 101 -4.93 -22.33 -5.01
CA GLU A 101 -4.32 -22.29 -6.35
C GLU A 101 -4.03 -20.86 -6.83
N MET A 102 -3.74 -19.95 -5.88
CA MET A 102 -3.43 -18.55 -6.16
C MET A 102 -1.92 -18.31 -6.11
N VAL A 103 -1.46 -17.36 -6.92
CA VAL A 103 -0.11 -16.78 -6.73
C VAL A 103 -0.11 -15.87 -5.50
N GLU A 104 1.01 -15.83 -4.78
CA GLU A 104 1.18 -15.03 -3.55
C GLU A 104 0.73 -13.57 -3.75
N TRP A 105 1.14 -12.96 -4.86
CA TRP A 105 0.78 -11.58 -5.21
C TRP A 105 -0.73 -11.35 -5.23
N ALA A 106 -1.47 -12.24 -5.87
CA ALA A 106 -2.92 -12.15 -5.98
C ALA A 106 -3.57 -12.33 -4.60
N TYR A 107 -3.11 -13.33 -3.84
CA TYR A 107 -3.63 -13.59 -2.50
C TYR A 107 -3.48 -12.39 -1.58
N ARG A 108 -2.29 -11.78 -1.50
CA ARG A 108 -2.02 -10.63 -0.63
C ARG A 108 -2.85 -9.39 -1.00
N ARG A 109 -3.05 -9.15 -2.30
CA ARG A 109 -3.97 -8.09 -2.78
C ARG A 109 -5.41 -8.37 -2.34
N THR A 110 -5.86 -9.62 -2.48
CA THR A 110 -7.18 -10.05 -2.01
C THR A 110 -7.31 -9.88 -0.49
N THR A 111 -6.29 -10.24 0.29
CA THR A 111 -6.27 -10.03 1.74
C THR A 111 -6.50 -8.56 2.12
N LEU A 112 -5.78 -7.63 1.48
CA LEU A 112 -5.97 -6.18 1.73
C LEU A 112 -7.36 -5.70 1.32
N TRP A 113 -7.84 -6.15 0.16
CA TRP A 113 -9.17 -5.79 -0.32
C TRP A 113 -10.25 -6.29 0.66
N SER A 114 -10.24 -7.56 1.01
CA SER A 114 -11.22 -8.16 1.92
C SER A 114 -11.19 -7.55 3.31
N TRP A 115 -10.01 -7.28 3.87
CA TRP A 115 -9.90 -6.61 5.18
C TRP A 115 -10.51 -5.20 5.17
N GLY A 116 -10.32 -4.47 4.07
CA GLY A 116 -10.89 -3.15 3.88
C GLY A 116 -12.41 -3.15 3.69
N ASP A 117 -12.97 -4.25 3.19
CA ASP A 117 -14.39 -4.43 2.90
C ASP A 117 -15.18 -4.98 4.11
N GLU A 118 -14.50 -5.29 5.22
CA GLU A 118 -15.16 -5.75 6.45
C GLU A 118 -16.19 -4.71 6.95
N PRO A 119 -17.42 -5.14 7.31
CA PRO A 119 -18.44 -4.23 7.80
C PRO A 119 -17.97 -3.40 9.00
N GLY A 120 -18.19 -2.09 8.91
CA GLY A 120 -17.80 -1.14 9.97
C GLY A 120 -16.36 -0.64 9.89
N ARG A 121 -15.54 -1.13 8.94
CA ARG A 121 -14.19 -0.61 8.69
C ARG A 121 -14.22 0.87 8.36
N THR A 122 -13.44 1.69 9.06
CA THR A 122 -13.40 3.14 8.86
C THR A 122 -12.16 3.62 8.10
N ALA A 123 -12.27 4.80 7.50
CA ALA A 123 -11.13 5.47 6.87
C ALA A 123 -9.99 5.74 7.86
N VAL A 124 -10.32 6.11 9.10
CA VAL A 124 -9.33 6.37 10.17
C VAL A 124 -8.56 5.10 10.50
N GLU A 125 -9.24 3.95 10.67
CA GLU A 125 -8.58 2.67 10.92
C GLU A 125 -7.71 2.22 9.75
N ALA A 126 -8.19 2.39 8.52
CA ALA A 126 -7.43 2.02 7.33
C ALA A 126 -6.18 2.88 7.16
N ALA A 127 -6.27 4.19 7.37
CA ALA A 127 -5.12 5.10 7.35
C ALA A 127 -4.14 4.78 8.50
N ALA A 128 -4.66 4.57 9.72
CA ALA A 128 -3.84 4.21 10.88
C ALA A 128 -3.09 2.89 10.67
N MET A 129 -3.71 1.90 10.03
CA MET A 129 -3.06 0.64 9.65
C MET A 129 -1.85 0.90 8.75
N PHE A 130 -2.01 1.65 7.67
CA PHE A 130 -0.88 1.96 6.78
C PHE A 130 0.23 2.73 7.49
N ARG A 131 -0.11 3.69 8.35
CA ARG A 131 0.87 4.44 9.16
C ARG A 131 1.61 3.54 10.15
N ALA A 132 0.90 2.64 10.83
CA ALA A 132 1.49 1.69 11.78
C ALA A 132 2.49 0.76 11.09
N VAL A 133 2.18 0.28 9.88
CA VAL A 133 3.09 -0.55 9.08
C VAL A 133 4.28 0.25 8.56
N ALA A 134 4.12 1.54 8.26
CA ALA A 134 5.19 2.39 7.77
C ALA A 134 6.23 2.78 8.84
N ALA A 135 5.83 2.87 10.12
CA ALA A 135 6.67 3.38 11.21
C ALA A 135 7.91 2.53 11.56
N PRO A 136 7.88 1.18 11.54
CA PRO A 136 9.08 0.37 11.77
C PRO A 136 10.18 0.57 10.71
N VAL A 137 9.78 0.80 9.45
CA VAL A 137 10.72 0.95 8.31
C VAL A 137 11.52 2.25 8.40
N THR A 138 11.00 3.27 9.07
CA THR A 138 11.74 4.52 9.30
C THR A 138 12.83 4.35 10.36
N SER A 139 12.66 3.45 11.34
CA SER A 139 13.62 3.25 12.43
C SER A 139 14.85 2.45 11.98
N ASP A 140 14.69 1.41 11.16
CA ASP A 140 15.81 0.54 10.76
C ASP A 140 16.81 1.21 9.79
N ARG A 141 16.39 2.23 9.03
CA ARG A 141 17.29 2.95 8.11
C ARG A 141 18.12 4.05 8.79
N ASP A 142 17.74 4.51 9.97
CA ASP A 142 18.51 5.49 10.73
C ASP A 142 19.74 4.87 11.43
N HIS A 143 19.78 3.54 11.57
CA HIS A 143 20.90 2.82 12.16
C HIS A 143 22.05 2.51 11.19
N ILE A 144 21.84 2.62 9.87
CA ILE A 144 22.85 2.23 8.85
C ILE A 144 23.82 3.40 8.52
N TRP A 145 23.53 4.63 8.93
CA TRP A 145 24.36 5.81 8.63
C TRP A 145 25.19 6.35 9.82
N ARG A 146 25.26 5.62 10.94
CA ARG A 146 25.99 6.04 12.16
C ARG A 146 27.02 5.02 12.65
N SER A 147 27.67 4.31 11.74
CA SER A 147 28.79 3.41 12.03
C SER A 147 29.93 3.66 11.06
#